data_AF-Q848P4-F1
#
_entry.id   AF-Q848P4-F1
#
_cell.length_a   1.000
_cell.length_b   1.000
_cell.length_c   1.000
_cell.angle_alpha   90.00
_cell.angle_beta   90.00
_cell.angle_gamma   90.00
#
_symmetry.space_group_name_H-M   'P 1'
#
loop_
_entity.id
_entity.type
_entity.pdbx_description
1 polymer ?
#
loop_
_entity_poly.entity_id
_entity_poly.type
_entity_poly.pdbx_seq_one_letter_code
_entity_poly.pdbx_strand_id
1 'polypeptide(L)'
;DLSEVFTRIKRLRDDDIRVDEKRRLLMDNADASAIPADKLVTMAKLFVVISEWVIANDIDTTAIQCWTSLQENLGINVCSIMSVMSGQLMPSACEVDVMGALSMYALASSNLSPASIADWNNNFGDDRDKCVLFHCGNFASASLDSPKMGTADIIGTTVGKENTCGAVHGRMKSGALTYFRLSTDDLTGEIKAYVGEGLSVDDPLDTVGCRAVIQVPHLENLLAWICRNGFEHHVAMNHSASAEVLHEAFTRYLGVDTFFHR
;
A
#
# COMPACT_ATOMS: atom_id res chain seq x y z
N ASP A 1 13.79 -13.98 -6.57
CA ASP A 1 12.57 -14.73 -6.92
C ASP A 1 11.88 -15.23 -5.65
N LEU A 2 10.56 -15.39 -5.66
CA LEU A 2 9.79 -15.92 -4.51
C LEU A 2 10.17 -17.36 -4.16
N SER A 3 10.71 -18.16 -5.08
CA SER A 3 11.19 -19.52 -4.78
C SER A 3 12.27 -19.55 -3.68
N GLU A 4 13.17 -18.57 -3.66
CA GLU A 4 14.18 -18.41 -2.61
C GLU A 4 13.52 -18.06 -1.26
N VAL A 5 12.55 -17.15 -1.29
CA VAL A 5 11.77 -16.75 -0.11
C VAL A 5 11.06 -17.96 0.49
N PHE A 6 10.37 -18.77 -0.33
CA PHE A 6 9.70 -19.99 0.13
C PHE A 6 10.67 -21.01 0.72
N THR A 7 11.85 -21.17 0.12
CA THR A 7 12.89 -22.07 0.64
C THR A 7 13.39 -21.60 2.00
N ARG A 8 13.59 -20.29 2.20
CA ARG A 8 14.02 -19.72 3.48
C ARG A 8 12.95 -19.84 4.57
N ILE A 9 11.68 -19.63 4.23
CA ILE A 9 10.55 -19.83 5.17
C ILE A 9 10.53 -21.27 5.70
N LYS A 10 10.70 -22.27 4.82
CA LYS A 10 10.73 -23.69 5.21
C LYS A 10 11.89 -24.05 6.15
N ARG A 11 12.97 -23.27 6.16
CA ARG A 11 14.14 -23.49 7.04
C ARG A 11 13.97 -22.88 8.43
N LEU A 12 13.06 -21.92 8.59
CA LEU A 12 12.75 -21.32 9.89
C LEU A 12 11.89 -22.27 10.72
N ARG A 13 12.26 -22.46 11.99
CA ARG A 13 11.42 -23.17 12.96
C ARG A 13 10.28 -22.27 13.43
N ASP A 14 9.17 -22.86 13.83
CA ASP A 14 8.00 -22.12 14.35
C ASP A 14 8.30 -21.44 15.69
N ASP A 15 9.26 -21.98 16.45
CA ASP A 15 9.68 -21.52 17.78
C ASP A 15 10.91 -20.59 17.75
N ASP A 16 11.34 -20.15 16.56
CA ASP A 16 12.45 -19.21 16.42
C ASP A 16 12.08 -17.86 17.04
N ILE A 17 12.98 -17.28 17.85
CA ILE A 17 12.74 -16.02 18.55
C ILE A 17 12.39 -14.87 17.59
N ARG A 18 12.96 -14.88 16.38
CA ARG A 18 12.67 -13.88 15.34
C ARG A 18 11.23 -14.01 14.83
N VAL A 19 10.71 -15.24 14.75
CA VAL A 19 9.33 -15.51 14.34
C VAL A 19 8.36 -15.03 15.41
N ASP A 20 8.65 -15.26 16.69
CA ASP A 20 7.84 -14.73 17.79
C ASP A 20 7.81 -13.20 17.81
N GLU A 21 8.95 -12.55 17.60
CA GLU A 21 9.05 -11.09 17.49
C GLU A 21 8.19 -10.54 16.34
N LYS A 22 8.34 -11.08 15.13
CA LYS A 22 7.55 -10.64 13.97
C LYS A 22 6.06 -10.93 14.12
N ARG A 23 5.70 -12.02 14.80
CA ARG A 23 4.30 -12.33 15.13
C ARG A 23 3.69 -11.27 16.04
N ARG A 24 4.42 -10.83 17.08
CA ARG A 24 3.94 -9.75 17.97
C ARG A 24 3.73 -8.45 17.20
N LEU A 25 4.67 -8.07 16.33
CA LEU A 25 4.53 -6.88 15.49
C LEU A 25 3.25 -6.92 14.62
N LEU A 26 2.93 -8.08 14.04
CA LEU A 26 1.69 -8.22 13.27
C LEU A 26 0.46 -8.03 14.16
N MET A 27 0.42 -8.66 15.34
CA MET A 27 -0.70 -8.58 16.29
C MET A 27 -0.89 -7.18 16.89
N ASP A 28 0.21 -6.44 17.10
CA ASP A 28 0.19 -5.08 17.60
C ASP A 28 -0.26 -4.08 16.50
N ASN A 29 -0.04 -4.42 15.23
CA ASN A 29 -0.38 -3.56 14.09
C ASN A 29 -1.88 -3.57 13.75
N ALA A 30 -2.59 -4.68 13.96
CA ALA A 30 -4.03 -4.80 13.69
C ALA A 30 -4.62 -5.97 14.47
N ASP A 31 -5.93 -5.92 14.77
CA ASP A 31 -6.62 -7.02 15.44
C ASP A 31 -6.52 -8.32 14.62
N ALA A 32 -5.74 -9.27 15.15
CA ALA A 32 -5.45 -10.56 14.51
C ALA A 32 -6.37 -11.70 14.97
N SER A 33 -7.39 -11.43 15.78
CA SER A 33 -8.20 -12.47 16.45
C SER A 33 -8.90 -13.43 15.49
N ALA A 34 -9.17 -13.00 14.25
CA ALA A 34 -9.78 -13.81 13.21
C ALA A 34 -8.78 -14.66 12.40
N ILE A 35 -7.47 -14.53 12.64
CA ILE A 35 -6.42 -15.22 11.87
C ILE A 35 -6.04 -16.54 12.57
N PRO A 36 -6.04 -17.68 11.86
CA PRO A 36 -5.56 -18.94 12.42
C PRO A 36 -4.10 -18.87 12.88
N ALA A 37 -3.78 -19.50 14.00
CA ALA A 37 -2.45 -19.39 14.63
C ALA A 37 -1.31 -19.88 13.72
N ASP A 38 -1.54 -20.95 12.94
CA ASP A 38 -0.59 -21.49 11.98
C ASP A 38 -0.33 -20.53 10.80
N LYS A 39 -1.38 -19.84 10.34
CA LYS A 39 -1.27 -18.79 9.31
C LYS A 39 -0.49 -17.60 9.83
N LEU A 40 -0.74 -17.18 11.07
CA LEU A 40 0.01 -16.09 11.69
C LEU A 40 1.50 -16.42 11.87
N VAL A 41 1.84 -17.66 12.24
CA VAL A 41 3.24 -18.13 12.28
C VAL A 41 3.86 -18.10 10.87
N THR A 42 3.12 -18.52 9.85
CA THR A 42 3.59 -18.48 8.45
C THR A 42 3.85 -17.05 7.98
N MET A 43 2.95 -16.11 8.31
CA MET A 43 3.13 -14.68 8.03
C MET A 43 4.36 -14.13 8.76
N ALA A 44 4.55 -14.47 10.03
CA ALA A 44 5.72 -14.04 10.79
C ALA A 44 7.04 -14.57 10.19
N LYS A 45 7.08 -15.82 9.72
CA LYS A 45 8.25 -16.36 8.99
C LYS A 45 8.52 -15.61 7.70
N LEU A 46 7.49 -15.32 6.91
CA LEU A 46 7.62 -14.48 5.71
C LEU A 46 8.20 -13.11 6.07
N PHE A 47 7.73 -12.50 7.16
CA PHE A 47 8.21 -11.22 7.63
C PHE A 47 9.69 -11.27 8.07
N VAL A 48 10.13 -12.33 8.74
CA VAL A 48 11.56 -12.54 9.06
C VAL A 48 12.39 -12.56 7.78
N VAL A 49 11.99 -13.37 6.80
CA VAL A 49 12.74 -13.52 5.53
C VAL A 49 12.81 -12.21 4.76
N ILE A 50 11.69 -11.48 4.65
CA ILE A 50 11.66 -10.16 4.01
C ILE A 50 12.56 -9.18 4.75
N SER A 51 12.46 -9.11 6.09
CA SER A 51 13.26 -8.18 6.89
C SER A 51 14.77 -8.43 6.74
N GLU A 52 15.19 -9.69 6.81
CA GLU A 52 16.58 -10.06 6.60
C GLU A 52 17.06 -9.74 5.19
N TRP A 53 16.22 -9.96 4.16
CA TRP A 53 16.57 -9.63 2.79
C TRP A 53 16.71 -8.12 2.58
N VAL A 54 15.78 -7.33 3.13
CA VAL A 54 15.83 -5.86 3.11
C VAL A 54 17.12 -5.36 3.76
N ILE A 55 17.45 -5.83 4.96
CA ILE A 55 18.66 -5.41 5.69
C ILE A 55 19.93 -5.83 4.94
N ALA A 56 19.98 -7.06 4.42
CA ALA A 56 21.17 -7.57 3.75
C ALA A 56 21.47 -6.86 2.41
N ASN A 57 20.47 -6.23 1.80
CA ASN A 57 20.59 -5.55 0.50
C ASN A 57 20.43 -4.03 0.58
N ASP A 58 20.36 -3.46 1.80
CA ASP A 58 20.23 -2.01 2.02
C ASP A 58 19.04 -1.39 1.26
N ILE A 59 17.85 -1.96 1.47
CA ILE A 59 16.63 -1.61 0.71
C ILE A 59 15.75 -0.64 1.50
N ASP A 60 15.40 0.50 0.89
CA ASP A 60 14.55 1.53 1.51
C ASP A 60 13.04 1.34 1.27
N THR A 61 12.67 0.66 0.18
CA THR A 61 11.27 0.43 -0.21
C THR A 61 11.14 -0.84 -1.04
N THR A 62 9.96 -1.45 -1.03
CA THR A 62 9.71 -2.72 -1.73
C THR A 62 8.47 -2.65 -2.62
N ALA A 63 8.48 -3.39 -3.72
CA ALA A 63 7.30 -3.71 -4.50
C ALA A 63 7.15 -5.23 -4.55
N ILE A 64 6.06 -5.77 -4.00
CA ILE A 64 5.93 -7.21 -3.75
C ILE A 64 4.86 -7.79 -4.67
N GLN A 65 5.17 -8.92 -5.30
CA GLN A 65 4.16 -9.76 -5.95
C GLN A 65 3.25 -10.34 -4.87
N CYS A 66 2.19 -9.60 -4.54
CA CYS A 66 1.32 -9.92 -3.43
C CYS A 66 0.31 -11.05 -3.74
N TRP A 67 0.16 -11.41 -5.02
CA TRP A 67 -0.65 -12.53 -5.49
C TRP A 67 -0.19 -13.12 -6.83
N THR A 68 -0.59 -14.34 -7.22
CA THR A 68 -1.26 -15.40 -6.42
C THR A 68 -0.27 -16.32 -5.70
N SER A 69 1.03 -16.19 -5.99
CA SER A 69 2.04 -17.18 -5.60
C SER A 69 2.10 -17.40 -4.08
N LEU A 70 1.93 -16.34 -3.28
CA LEU A 70 1.90 -16.45 -1.82
C LEU A 70 0.68 -17.24 -1.32
N GLN A 71 -0.49 -17.05 -1.92
CA GLN A 71 -1.71 -17.74 -1.54
C GLN A 71 -1.64 -19.23 -1.90
N GLU A 72 -1.16 -19.56 -3.10
CA GLU A 72 -1.03 -20.96 -3.52
C GLU A 72 0.02 -21.74 -2.73
N ASN A 73 1.13 -21.09 -2.35
CA ASN A 73 2.26 -21.78 -1.70
C ASN A 73 2.22 -21.73 -0.17
N LEU A 74 1.64 -20.68 0.41
CA LEU A 74 1.65 -20.43 1.86
C LEU A 74 0.24 -20.23 2.43
N GLY A 75 -0.76 -19.96 1.59
CA GLY A 75 -2.13 -19.67 1.99
C GLY A 75 -2.24 -18.45 2.89
N ILE A 76 -1.47 -17.40 2.60
CA ILE A 76 -1.46 -16.12 3.30
C ILE A 76 -1.32 -14.95 2.32
N ASN A 77 -1.67 -13.76 2.79
CA ASN A 77 -1.39 -12.47 2.16
C ASN A 77 -0.26 -11.75 2.88
N VAL A 78 0.60 -11.08 2.11
CA VAL A 78 1.69 -10.24 2.63
C VAL A 78 1.22 -8.86 3.13
N CYS A 79 -0.05 -8.50 2.90
CA CYS A 79 -0.55 -7.14 3.09
C CYS A 79 -0.35 -6.57 4.51
N SER A 80 -0.55 -7.39 5.56
CA SER A 80 -0.26 -6.99 6.95
C SER A 80 1.23 -6.73 7.22
N ILE A 81 2.14 -7.46 6.56
CA ILE A 81 3.58 -7.21 6.65
C ILE A 81 3.89 -5.86 5.98
N MET A 82 3.31 -5.62 4.80
CA MET A 82 3.44 -4.34 4.08
C MET A 82 2.89 -3.16 4.87
N SER A 83 1.79 -3.37 5.61
CA SER A 83 1.19 -2.39 6.50
C SER A 83 2.16 -2.02 7.64
N VAL A 84 2.78 -3.02 8.29
CA VAL A 84 3.80 -2.78 9.33
C VAL A 84 5.00 -2.03 8.75
N MET A 85 5.55 -2.48 7.61
CA MET A 85 6.71 -1.86 6.97
C MET A 85 6.43 -0.40 6.61
N SER A 86 5.30 -0.12 5.98
CA SER A 86 4.88 1.25 5.63
C SER A 86 4.70 2.13 6.89
N GLY A 87 4.16 1.56 7.97
CA GLY A 87 4.06 2.22 9.27
C GLY A 87 5.42 2.56 9.90
N GLN A 88 6.47 1.82 9.55
CA GLN A 88 7.85 2.04 9.98
C GLN A 88 8.65 2.92 9.00
N LEU A 89 7.96 3.66 8.12
CA LEU A 89 8.56 4.52 7.09
C LEU A 89 9.42 3.74 6.07
N MET A 90 9.11 2.46 5.86
CA MET A 90 9.66 1.63 4.79
C MET A 90 8.52 1.19 3.87
N PRO A 91 8.08 2.07 2.93
CA PRO A 91 6.89 1.79 2.16
C PRO A 91 7.00 0.50 1.34
N SER A 92 5.90 -0.22 1.24
CA SER A 92 5.81 -1.45 0.47
C SER A 92 4.58 -1.43 -0.44
N ALA A 93 4.80 -1.40 -1.76
CA ALA A 93 3.75 -1.39 -2.77
C ALA A 93 3.33 -2.82 -3.17
N CYS A 94 2.05 -2.98 -3.49
CA CYS A 94 1.52 -4.27 -3.94
C CYS A 94 1.81 -4.46 -5.43
N GLU A 95 1.54 -5.67 -5.93
CA GLU A 95 1.46 -6.00 -7.35
C GLU A 95 2.73 -5.71 -8.16
N VAL A 96 3.90 -5.73 -7.50
CA VAL A 96 5.19 -5.42 -8.13
C VAL A 96 5.24 -4.00 -8.71
N ASP A 97 4.41 -3.08 -8.20
CA ASP A 97 4.37 -1.69 -8.67
C ASP A 97 5.58 -0.89 -8.15
N VAL A 98 6.70 -0.97 -8.89
CA VAL A 98 7.96 -0.30 -8.55
C VAL A 98 7.81 1.22 -8.53
N MET A 99 7.11 1.80 -9.51
CA MET A 99 6.89 3.25 -9.56
C MET A 99 5.93 3.70 -8.45
N GLY A 100 4.98 2.86 -8.08
CA GLY A 100 4.15 3.01 -6.89
C GLY A 100 4.97 3.02 -5.59
N ALA A 101 5.91 2.07 -5.43
CA ALA A 101 6.80 2.03 -4.27
C ALA A 101 7.65 3.31 -4.16
N LEU A 102 8.23 3.77 -5.27
CA LEU A 102 8.98 5.04 -5.32
C LEU A 102 8.09 6.25 -5.00
N SER A 103 6.83 6.24 -5.45
CA SER A 103 5.86 7.29 -5.14
C SER A 103 5.56 7.34 -3.64
N MET A 104 5.35 6.17 -3.01
CA MET A 104 5.15 6.07 -1.56
C MET A 104 6.39 6.53 -0.79
N TYR A 105 7.59 6.15 -1.23
CA TYR A 105 8.86 6.57 -0.61
C TYR A 105 9.07 8.08 -0.67
N ALA A 106 8.80 8.71 -1.83
CA ALA A 106 8.86 10.15 -1.96
C ALA A 106 7.88 10.88 -1.02
N LEU A 107 6.63 10.40 -0.96
CA LEU A 107 5.62 10.93 -0.04
C LEU A 107 6.05 10.81 1.43
N ALA A 108 6.48 9.62 1.86
CA ALA A 108 6.95 9.40 3.22
C ALA A 108 8.17 10.28 3.56
N SER A 109 9.08 10.49 2.61
CA SER A 109 10.27 11.33 2.79
C SER A 109 9.93 12.83 2.90
N SER A 110 8.81 13.28 2.32
CA SER A 110 8.42 14.69 2.34
C SER A 110 7.96 15.21 3.71
N ASN A 111 7.47 14.31 4.59
CA ASN A 111 6.85 14.69 5.86
C ASN A 111 7.00 13.66 6.99
N LEU A 112 7.75 12.57 6.77
CA LEU A 112 7.96 11.48 7.72
C LEU A 112 6.67 10.81 8.22
N SER A 113 5.61 10.79 7.38
CA SER A 113 4.36 10.08 7.66
C SER A 113 4.21 8.83 6.80
N PRO A 114 3.65 7.72 7.34
CA PRO A 114 3.42 6.49 6.60
C PRO A 114 2.63 6.71 5.31
N ALA A 115 3.18 6.24 4.19
CA ALA A 115 2.50 6.26 2.89
C ALA A 115 1.91 4.89 2.56
N SER A 116 0.82 4.89 1.79
CA SER A 116 0.13 3.71 1.30
C SER A 116 -0.15 3.84 -0.19
N ILE A 117 -0.34 2.73 -0.89
CA ILE A 117 -0.77 2.75 -2.30
C ILE A 117 -2.22 2.27 -2.39
N ALA A 118 -3.01 2.92 -3.23
CA ALA A 118 -4.42 2.68 -3.45
C ALA A 118 -4.80 2.81 -4.92
N ASP A 119 -5.97 2.30 -5.29
CA ASP A 119 -6.60 2.48 -6.58
C ASP A 119 -7.46 3.75 -6.57
N TRP A 120 -7.39 4.55 -7.63
CA TRP A 120 -8.50 5.43 -8.00
C TRP A 120 -9.69 4.57 -8.41
N ASN A 121 -10.61 4.30 -7.47
CA ASN A 121 -11.60 3.24 -7.67
C ASN A 121 -12.93 3.74 -8.24
N ASN A 122 -13.86 4.19 -7.39
CA ASN A 122 -15.21 4.58 -7.81
C ASN A 122 -15.51 6.02 -7.38
N ASN A 123 -16.26 6.77 -8.19
CA ASN A 123 -16.90 8.00 -7.75
C ASN A 123 -17.81 7.73 -6.54
N PHE A 124 -17.96 8.71 -5.66
CA PHE A 124 -18.70 8.54 -4.40
C PHE A 124 -20.02 9.31 -4.41
N GLY A 125 -21.12 8.58 -4.57
CA GLY A 125 -22.47 9.17 -4.65
C GLY A 125 -22.61 10.08 -5.87
N ASP A 126 -23.29 11.21 -5.68
CA ASP A 126 -23.50 12.24 -6.71
C ASP A 126 -22.49 13.40 -6.63
N ASP A 127 -21.53 13.34 -5.70
CA ASP A 127 -20.52 14.38 -5.53
C ASP A 127 -19.35 14.18 -6.51
N ARG A 128 -19.23 15.11 -7.46
CA ARG A 128 -18.26 15.05 -8.55
C ARG A 128 -16.81 15.23 -8.09
N ASP A 129 -16.60 15.76 -6.89
CA ASP A 129 -15.27 15.94 -6.32
C ASP A 129 -14.90 14.82 -5.33
N LYS A 130 -15.76 13.80 -5.14
CA LYS A 130 -15.48 12.66 -4.26
C LYS A 130 -15.33 11.34 -4.99
N CYS A 131 -14.35 10.56 -4.56
CA CYS A 131 -14.19 9.16 -4.94
C CYS A 131 -13.71 8.30 -3.79
N VAL A 132 -13.69 6.99 -4.02
CA VAL A 132 -13.15 5.97 -3.14
C VAL A 132 -11.72 5.67 -3.57
N LEU A 133 -10.78 5.82 -2.64
CA LEU A 133 -9.51 5.12 -2.72
C LEU A 133 -9.65 3.76 -2.05
N PHE A 134 -9.19 2.71 -2.71
CA PHE A 134 -9.30 1.34 -2.22
C PHE A 134 -8.02 0.57 -2.47
N HIS A 135 -7.67 -0.35 -1.57
CA HIS A 135 -6.73 -1.42 -1.88
C HIS A 135 -7.06 -2.65 -1.04
N CYS A 136 -6.64 -3.82 -1.51
CA CYS A 136 -6.93 -5.11 -0.89
C CYS A 136 -6.44 -5.29 0.57
N GLY A 137 -5.54 -4.44 1.09
CA GLY A 137 -5.24 -4.42 2.52
C GLY A 137 -3.83 -4.00 2.96
N ASN A 138 -3.11 -3.19 2.19
CA ASN A 138 -1.72 -2.83 2.44
C ASN A 138 -1.53 -1.48 3.17
N PHE A 139 -2.59 -0.77 3.53
CA PHE A 139 -2.43 0.55 4.15
C PHE A 139 -1.74 0.44 5.50
N ALA A 140 -0.91 1.42 5.83
CA ALA A 140 -0.31 1.52 7.16
C ALA A 140 -1.41 1.65 8.23
N SER A 141 -1.45 0.73 9.20
CA SER A 141 -2.50 0.69 10.22
C SER A 141 -2.62 1.98 11.04
N ALA A 142 -1.52 2.72 11.22
CA ALA A 142 -1.52 4.01 11.92
C ALA A 142 -2.47 5.03 11.27
N SER A 143 -2.71 4.91 9.96
CA SER A 143 -3.62 5.76 9.18
C SER A 143 -5.07 5.26 9.16
N LEU A 144 -5.37 4.12 9.79
CA LEU A 144 -6.68 3.48 9.78
C LEU A 144 -7.42 3.60 11.12
N ASP A 145 -8.75 3.68 11.05
CA ASP A 145 -9.67 3.49 12.18
C ASP A 145 -9.88 2.00 12.43
N SER A 146 -9.56 1.55 13.66
CA SER A 146 -9.76 0.17 14.14
C SER A 146 -9.33 -0.92 13.15
N PRO A 147 -8.05 -0.94 12.72
CA PRO A 147 -7.57 -1.90 11.74
C PRO A 147 -7.66 -3.33 12.25
N LYS A 148 -8.14 -4.23 11.40
CA LYS A 148 -8.24 -5.68 11.68
C LYS A 148 -7.64 -6.48 10.55
N MET A 149 -7.04 -7.63 10.89
CA MET A 149 -6.60 -8.61 9.90
C MET A 149 -7.73 -9.59 9.58
N GLY A 150 -7.85 -9.92 8.31
CA GLY A 150 -8.83 -10.88 7.80
C GLY A 150 -8.33 -11.58 6.54
N THR A 151 -9.28 -12.12 5.79
CA THR A 151 -9.04 -12.73 4.47
C THR A 151 -9.28 -11.69 3.38
N ALA A 152 -8.50 -11.71 2.30
CA ALA A 152 -8.82 -10.91 1.12
C ALA A 152 -9.96 -11.57 0.33
N ASP A 153 -11.15 -10.97 0.39
CA ASP A 153 -12.36 -11.51 -0.22
C ASP A 153 -12.31 -11.57 -1.75
N ILE A 154 -11.75 -10.55 -2.40
CA ILE A 154 -11.70 -10.44 -3.87
C ILE A 154 -10.91 -11.62 -4.45
N ILE A 155 -9.63 -11.73 -4.09
CA ILE A 155 -8.78 -12.85 -4.54
C ILE A 155 -9.24 -14.20 -3.95
N GLY A 156 -9.87 -14.20 -2.78
CA GLY A 156 -10.47 -15.39 -2.17
C GLY A 156 -11.54 -16.05 -3.04
N THR A 157 -12.18 -15.32 -3.97
CA THR A 157 -13.08 -15.92 -4.97
C THR A 157 -12.37 -16.84 -5.96
N THR A 158 -11.05 -16.67 -6.14
CA THR A 158 -10.24 -17.42 -7.10
C THR A 158 -9.40 -18.51 -6.42
N VAL A 159 -8.78 -18.21 -5.28
CA VAL A 159 -7.83 -19.13 -4.60
C VAL A 159 -8.36 -19.75 -3.30
N GLY A 160 -9.60 -19.45 -2.91
CA GLY A 160 -10.19 -19.85 -1.63
C GLY A 160 -9.85 -18.86 -0.50
N LYS A 161 -10.84 -18.47 0.31
CA LYS A 161 -10.66 -17.44 1.36
C LYS A 161 -9.68 -17.89 2.45
N GLU A 162 -9.65 -19.17 2.76
CA GLU A 162 -8.73 -19.79 3.71
C GLU A 162 -7.25 -19.67 3.31
N ASN A 163 -6.99 -19.34 2.04
CA ASN A 163 -5.65 -19.14 1.50
C ASN A 163 -5.25 -17.66 1.41
N THR A 164 -6.08 -16.73 1.92
CA THR A 164 -5.85 -15.29 1.77
C THR A 164 -5.74 -14.55 3.12
N CYS A 165 -5.41 -15.28 4.19
CA CYS A 165 -5.26 -14.73 5.54
C CYS A 165 -4.14 -13.67 5.61
N GLY A 166 -4.41 -12.52 6.22
CA GLY A 166 -3.42 -11.47 6.45
C GLY A 166 -3.65 -10.18 5.67
N ALA A 167 -4.83 -10.01 5.06
CA ALA A 167 -5.29 -8.72 4.53
C ALA A 167 -5.65 -7.77 5.69
N VAL A 168 -5.23 -6.50 5.63
CA VAL A 168 -5.69 -5.48 6.57
C VAL A 168 -6.99 -4.89 6.07
N HIS A 169 -7.95 -4.72 6.97
CA HIS A 169 -9.21 -4.05 6.72
C HIS A 169 -9.32 -2.85 7.64
N GLY A 170 -9.72 -1.72 7.07
CA GLY A 170 -9.88 -0.50 7.84
C GLY A 170 -10.28 0.65 6.95
N ARG A 171 -10.87 1.66 7.58
CA ARG A 171 -11.16 2.92 6.94
C ARG A 171 -10.06 3.91 7.29
N MET A 172 -9.57 4.66 6.32
CA MET A 172 -8.59 5.69 6.59
C MET A 172 -9.20 6.80 7.44
N LYS A 173 -8.42 7.34 8.37
CA LYS A 173 -8.81 8.49 9.19
C LYS A 173 -9.13 9.69 8.30
N SER A 174 -9.97 10.61 8.80
CA SER A 174 -10.22 11.87 8.10
C SER A 174 -9.07 12.86 8.32
N GLY A 175 -8.87 13.77 7.36
CA GLY A 175 -7.83 14.79 7.44
C GLY A 175 -7.24 15.15 6.09
N ALA A 176 -6.21 16.02 6.12
CA ALA A 176 -5.46 16.39 4.93
C ALA A 176 -4.86 15.15 4.26
N LEU A 177 -4.85 15.16 2.93
CA LEU A 177 -4.33 14.10 2.09
C LEU A 177 -3.47 14.71 0.99
N THR A 178 -2.28 14.17 0.80
CA THR A 178 -1.51 14.39 -0.43
C THR A 178 -1.47 13.08 -1.20
N TYR A 179 -1.70 13.14 -2.50
CA TYR A 179 -1.52 12.02 -3.42
C TYR A 179 -0.40 12.31 -4.39
N PHE A 180 0.33 11.27 -4.78
CA PHE A 180 1.47 11.35 -5.67
C PHE A 180 1.62 10.08 -6.49
N ARG A 181 1.97 10.23 -7.76
CA ARG A 181 2.27 9.10 -8.64
C ARG A 181 3.41 9.46 -9.57
N LEU A 182 4.45 8.65 -9.53
CA LEU A 182 5.45 8.49 -10.57
C LEU A 182 5.02 7.39 -11.53
N SER A 183 5.38 7.53 -12.80
CA SER A 183 5.20 6.52 -13.84
C SER A 183 6.34 6.63 -14.85
N THR A 184 6.52 5.60 -15.65
CA THR A 184 7.43 5.60 -16.80
C THR A 184 6.60 5.62 -18.08
N ASP A 185 6.94 6.53 -18.99
CA ASP A 185 6.39 6.53 -20.33
C ASP A 185 7.27 5.68 -21.25
N ASP A 186 6.84 4.45 -21.52
CA ASP A 186 7.62 3.51 -22.34
C ASP A 186 7.79 3.98 -23.79
N LEU A 187 6.96 4.90 -24.28
CA LEU A 187 7.04 5.41 -25.65
C LEU A 187 8.11 6.49 -25.78
N THR A 188 8.26 7.34 -24.76
CA THR A 188 9.27 8.42 -24.77
C THR A 188 10.54 8.06 -23.99
N GLY A 189 10.48 7.03 -23.14
CA GLY A 189 11.55 6.66 -22.23
C GLY A 189 11.72 7.62 -21.04
N GLU A 190 10.70 8.42 -20.74
CA GLU A 190 10.75 9.46 -19.72
C GLU A 190 10.04 9.03 -18.43
N ILE A 191 10.50 9.58 -17.30
CA ILE A 191 9.76 9.50 -16.04
C ILE A 191 8.84 10.71 -15.97
N LYS A 192 7.57 10.47 -15.64
CA LYS A 192 6.56 11.51 -15.46
C LYS A 192 5.85 11.33 -14.13
N ALA A 193 5.27 12.41 -13.61
CA ALA A 193 4.57 12.38 -12.34
C ALA A 193 3.33 13.27 -12.33
N TYR A 194 2.45 13.03 -11.37
CA TYR A 194 1.47 14.00 -10.92
C TYR A 194 1.36 14.04 -9.41
N VAL A 195 1.00 15.21 -8.89
CA VAL A 195 0.82 15.48 -7.47
C VAL A 195 -0.36 16.40 -7.23
N GLY A 196 -1.01 16.24 -6.10
CA GLY A 196 -2.01 17.18 -5.62
C GLY A 196 -2.48 16.87 -4.21
N GLU A 197 -3.41 17.68 -3.73
CA GLU A 197 -3.94 17.58 -2.37
C GLU A 197 -5.45 17.41 -2.39
N GLY A 198 -5.97 16.91 -1.28
CA GLY A 198 -7.39 16.74 -1.02
C GLY A 198 -7.64 16.47 0.46
N LEU A 199 -8.81 15.92 0.75
CA LEU A 199 -9.22 15.53 2.09
C LEU A 199 -9.63 14.06 2.07
N SER A 200 -9.18 13.29 3.07
CA SER A 200 -9.90 12.09 3.48
C SER A 200 -11.09 12.52 4.34
N VAL A 201 -12.30 12.15 3.94
CA VAL A 201 -13.56 12.60 4.55
C VAL A 201 -14.23 11.47 5.30
N ASP A 202 -15.07 11.84 6.28
CA ASP A 202 -15.72 10.90 7.18
C ASP A 202 -17.09 10.41 6.68
N ASP A 203 -17.33 10.43 5.37
CA ASP A 203 -18.48 9.77 4.77
C ASP A 203 -18.46 8.25 5.06
N PRO A 204 -19.61 7.64 5.41
CA PRO A 204 -19.69 6.23 5.67
C PRO A 204 -19.53 5.43 4.38
N LEU A 205 -18.68 4.40 4.43
CA LEU A 205 -18.49 3.45 3.35
C LEU A 205 -18.32 2.06 3.95
N ASP A 206 -19.29 1.18 3.71
CA ASP A 206 -19.24 -0.20 4.18
C ASP A 206 -18.79 -1.13 3.05
N THR A 207 -17.48 -1.39 3.02
CA THR A 207 -16.87 -2.37 2.11
C THR A 207 -15.63 -2.96 2.75
N VAL A 208 -15.11 -4.02 2.13
CA VAL A 208 -13.93 -4.76 2.56
C VAL A 208 -12.64 -3.97 2.28
N GLY A 209 -11.47 -4.59 2.53
CA GLY A 209 -10.15 -3.99 2.32
C GLY A 209 -9.86 -2.71 3.11
N CYS A 210 -8.80 -2.03 2.67
CA CYS A 210 -8.45 -0.69 3.10
C CYS A 210 -9.11 0.32 2.18
N ARG A 211 -9.74 1.34 2.76
CA ARG A 211 -10.56 2.29 2.00
C ARG A 211 -10.54 3.70 2.57
N ALA A 212 -10.70 4.68 1.71
CA ALA A 212 -10.94 6.07 2.07
C ALA A 212 -11.97 6.66 1.11
N VAL A 213 -12.89 7.47 1.61
CA VAL A 213 -13.60 8.42 0.75
C VAL A 213 -12.74 9.67 0.75
N ILE A 214 -12.37 10.14 -0.44
CA ILE A 214 -11.54 11.33 -0.59
C ILE A 214 -12.29 12.39 -1.37
N GLN A 215 -12.04 13.65 -1.04
CA GLN A 215 -12.51 14.81 -1.75
C GLN A 215 -11.34 15.56 -2.35
N VAL A 216 -11.33 15.73 -3.68
CA VAL A 216 -10.29 16.43 -4.43
C VAL A 216 -10.99 17.49 -5.29
N PRO A 217 -10.63 18.78 -5.18
CA PRO A 217 -11.21 19.81 -6.03
C PRO A 217 -11.04 19.48 -7.50
N HIS A 218 -12.10 19.62 -8.31
CA HIS A 218 -12.06 19.35 -9.74
C HIS A 218 -11.61 17.91 -10.08
N LEU A 219 -12.03 16.92 -9.28
CA LEU A 219 -11.59 15.53 -9.40
C LEU A 219 -11.80 14.96 -10.80
N GLU A 220 -12.94 15.22 -11.44
CA GLU A 220 -13.19 14.68 -12.78
C GLU A 220 -12.19 15.20 -13.83
N ASN A 221 -11.71 16.44 -13.68
CA ASN A 221 -10.68 16.98 -14.57
C ASN A 221 -9.34 16.27 -14.34
N LEU A 222 -9.00 16.00 -13.07
CA LEU A 222 -7.83 15.21 -12.70
C LEU A 222 -7.90 13.80 -13.28
N LEU A 223 -8.99 13.06 -13.05
CA LEU A 223 -9.16 11.69 -13.55
C LEU A 223 -9.11 11.65 -15.08
N ALA A 224 -9.75 12.59 -15.77
CA ALA A 224 -9.68 12.70 -17.22
C ALA A 224 -8.24 13.00 -17.70
N TRP A 225 -7.49 13.83 -16.98
CA TRP A 225 -6.08 14.10 -17.28
C TRP A 225 -5.21 12.87 -17.06
N ILE A 226 -5.36 12.16 -15.93
CA ILE A 226 -4.63 10.91 -15.60
C ILE A 226 -4.79 9.90 -16.74
N CYS A 227 -6.04 9.62 -17.15
CA CYS A 227 -6.33 8.68 -18.23
C CYS A 227 -5.75 9.11 -19.59
N ARG A 228 -5.84 10.40 -19.93
CA ARG A 228 -5.33 10.92 -21.21
C ARG A 228 -3.81 10.94 -21.30
N ASN A 229 -3.13 10.98 -20.16
CA ASN A 229 -1.67 11.00 -20.08
C ASN A 229 -1.08 9.62 -19.72
N GLY A 230 -1.89 8.55 -19.76
CA GLY A 230 -1.40 7.17 -19.68
C GLY A 230 -0.82 6.78 -18.31
N PHE A 231 -1.36 7.33 -17.22
CA PHE A 231 -1.01 6.90 -15.87
C PHE A 231 -1.80 5.64 -15.48
N GLU A 232 -1.19 4.83 -14.62
CA GLU A 232 -1.79 3.62 -14.06
C GLU A 232 -2.85 3.97 -13.00
N HIS A 233 -3.68 2.98 -12.61
CA HIS A 233 -4.76 3.19 -11.65
C HIS A 233 -4.26 3.40 -10.21
N HIS A 234 -3.06 2.90 -9.89
CA HIS A 234 -2.46 3.05 -8.56
C HIS A 234 -2.01 4.49 -8.30
N VAL A 235 -2.21 4.93 -7.07
CA VAL A 235 -1.77 6.22 -6.55
C VAL A 235 -1.24 6.04 -5.14
N ALA A 236 -0.08 6.62 -4.85
CA ALA A 236 0.42 6.68 -3.49
C ALA A 236 -0.23 7.86 -2.75
N MET A 237 -0.50 7.69 -1.46
CA MET A 237 -1.10 8.73 -0.64
C MET A 237 -0.61 8.65 0.81
N ASN A 238 -0.65 9.79 1.51
CA ASN A 238 -0.51 9.85 2.96
C ASN A 238 -1.23 11.06 3.56
N HIS A 239 -1.33 11.08 4.90
CA HIS A 239 -1.87 12.21 5.64
C HIS A 239 -0.89 13.37 5.68
N SER A 240 -1.05 14.32 4.76
CA SER A 240 -0.20 15.51 4.68
C SER A 240 -0.78 16.58 3.76
N ALA A 241 -0.16 17.76 3.79
CA ALA A 241 -0.28 18.81 2.78
C ALA A 241 1.15 19.12 2.27
N SER A 242 1.65 18.28 1.38
CA SER A 242 3.05 18.28 0.92
C SER A 242 3.18 18.30 -0.61
N ALA A 243 2.12 18.65 -1.34
CA ALA A 243 2.17 18.66 -2.80
C ALA A 243 3.15 19.68 -3.36
N GLU A 244 3.24 20.88 -2.76
CA GLU A 244 4.21 21.89 -3.20
C GLU A 244 5.65 21.43 -3.01
N VAL A 245 5.94 20.74 -1.89
CA VAL A 245 7.27 20.19 -1.58
C VAL A 245 7.66 19.13 -2.61
N LEU A 246 6.76 18.19 -2.91
CA LEU A 246 6.99 17.15 -3.90
C LEU A 246 7.13 17.74 -5.31
N HIS A 247 6.24 18.65 -5.71
CA HIS A 247 6.33 19.31 -7.00
C HIS A 247 7.67 20.03 -7.17
N GLU A 248 8.13 20.75 -6.14
CA GLU A 248 9.43 21.41 -6.17
C GLU A 248 10.59 20.39 -6.27
N ALA A 249 10.57 19.36 -5.42
CA ALA A 249 11.57 18.29 -5.40
C ALA A 249 11.76 17.67 -6.79
N PHE A 250 10.65 17.26 -7.42
CA PHE A 250 10.70 16.56 -8.69
C PHE A 250 11.00 17.47 -9.88
N THR A 251 10.43 18.67 -9.93
CA THR A 251 10.67 19.57 -11.07
C THR A 251 12.01 20.30 -11.01
N ARG A 252 12.37 20.89 -9.86
CA ARG A 252 13.56 21.75 -9.76
C ARG A 252 14.85 20.97 -9.53
N TYR A 253 14.79 19.89 -8.75
CA TYR A 253 16.00 19.18 -8.33
C TYR A 253 16.21 17.86 -9.08
N LEU A 254 15.13 17.12 -9.36
CA LEU A 254 15.22 15.83 -10.05
C LEU A 254 14.99 15.91 -11.57
N GLY A 255 14.44 17.02 -12.06
CA GLY A 255 14.18 17.23 -13.50
C GLY A 255 13.10 16.30 -14.08
N VAL A 256 12.14 15.88 -13.26
CA VAL A 256 11.01 15.02 -13.66
C VAL A 256 9.78 15.89 -13.94
N ASP A 257 9.19 15.72 -15.13
CA ASP A 257 7.94 16.43 -15.47
C ASP A 257 6.83 15.99 -14.52
N THR A 258 6.28 16.96 -13.78
CA THR A 258 5.34 16.71 -12.70
C THR A 258 4.15 17.64 -12.83
N PHE A 259 3.00 17.08 -13.18
CA PHE A 259 1.75 17.84 -13.19
C PHE A 259 1.31 18.14 -11.76
N PHE A 260 1.09 19.42 -11.45
CA PHE A 260 0.52 19.86 -10.18
C PHE A 260 -0.97 20.18 -10.35
N HIS A 261 -1.82 19.30 -9.82
CA HIS A 261 -3.25 19.51 -9.73
C HIS A 261 -3.62 20.47 -8.59
N ARG A 262 -4.47 21.47 -8.87
CA ARG A 262 -4.90 22.53 -7.94
C ARG A 262 -6.39 22.78 -8.04
#